data_AF-A0A4Y7IAP7-F1
#
_entry.id   AF-A0A4Y7IAP7-F1
#
_cell.length_a   1.000
_cell.length_b   1.000
_cell.length_c   1.000
_cell.angle_alpha   90.00
_cell.angle_beta   90.00
_cell.angle_gamma   90.00
#
_symmetry.space_group_name_H-M   'P 1'
#
loop_
_entity.id
_entity.type
_entity.pdbx_description
1 polymer ?
#
loop_
_entity_poly.entity_id
_entity_poly.type
_entity_poly.pdbx_seq_one_letter_code
_entity_poly.pdbx_strand_id
1 'polypeptide(L)'
;MGKKQHSKDRMFITKTEWATEWGGAKSKELTTPFKRLPFYCCALTFTPFEFAVCTSDGSVFNLMHIIPYIKKHGKHPVTGARLTQEDLIPLTFHKNSEGEYHCPVLNKVFTEFTHIVAVKTTGNVFCYEAIKELNIKTKNWKELLTDEPFTRNDLITIQNPNALDSKVLVEFDHVKNNLKLDDEELRKMSEDPTYNINASGDIKQMLKELGTEKGREAALHGGGGSKAQNERAAVLADILLARSRIKEKEGSKSSTNGDGTPAYSIVDAASASVHGRSAAAARATSDDKTAARIAMHKAGERAPVNAKMVKSRYTTGAASRSFTSTSYDPVTTNEFEYIKVEKNPTKKGYVQLHTTHGDLNIELRCDIAPRACENFITLCERGYYDGTIFHRSIRNFMIQGGDPTGTGKGGESIWGKPFADEVNSKLLHSGRGVVSMANSGPHTNGSQFFILYKSANHLNYKHTVFGEVVGGLTALAVMEKVPVDDSDRPLEEIKIKSVSIFVNPYLEPDEEEEDKNKEDKQTVDEDNDKVGSWYSNPGTGSTETAAASGGGRVGKYLKTARSSAEAAAVVVTDMGSDANVSTKKRKVGVSNVEFKNFSSW
;
A
#
# COMPACT_ATOMS: atom_id res chain seq x y z
N MET A 1 -13.69 -10.80 -49.29
CA MET A 1 -12.41 -11.16 -48.65
C MET A 1 -11.29 -11.02 -49.69
N GLY A 2 -10.26 -10.25 -49.35
CA GLY A 2 -9.32 -9.64 -50.29
C GLY A 2 -8.16 -10.54 -50.74
N LYS A 3 -7.77 -10.39 -52.01
CA LYS A 3 -6.66 -11.07 -52.70
C LYS A 3 -5.26 -10.60 -52.27
N LYS A 4 -4.93 -10.58 -50.98
CA LYS A 4 -3.60 -10.12 -50.52
C LYS A 4 -3.01 -10.88 -49.32
N GLN A 5 -3.34 -12.15 -49.12
CA GLN A 5 -2.90 -12.86 -47.90
C GLN A 5 -1.65 -13.76 -48.06
N HIS A 6 -0.99 -13.78 -49.24
CA HIS A 6 0.17 -14.67 -49.48
C HIS A 6 1.48 -13.97 -49.88
N SER A 7 1.69 -12.70 -49.51
CA SER A 7 2.93 -11.99 -49.85
C SER A 7 3.82 -11.63 -48.65
N LYS A 8 3.44 -11.95 -47.41
CA LYS A 8 4.16 -11.45 -46.23
C LYS A 8 4.49 -12.56 -45.25
N ASP A 9 5.07 -13.64 -45.76
CA ASP A 9 5.71 -14.66 -44.93
C ASP A 9 7.14 -14.20 -44.59
N ARG A 10 7.22 -13.12 -43.80
CA ARG A 10 8.47 -12.61 -43.26
C ARG A 10 8.40 -12.76 -41.74
N MET A 11 9.42 -13.37 -41.14
CA MET A 11 9.55 -13.58 -39.67
C MET A 11 9.73 -12.27 -38.87
N PHE A 12 9.47 -11.11 -39.48
CA PHE A 12 9.57 -9.81 -38.85
C PHE A 12 8.43 -8.90 -39.33
N ILE A 13 7.90 -8.10 -38.41
CA ILE A 13 6.90 -7.07 -38.68
C ILE A 13 7.64 -5.76 -38.97
N THR A 14 7.27 -5.05 -40.03
CA THR A 14 7.86 -3.73 -40.30
C THR A 14 7.33 -2.68 -39.32
N LYS A 15 8.11 -1.65 -39.02
CA LYS A 15 7.70 -0.54 -38.13
C LYS A 15 6.37 0.09 -38.55
N THR A 16 6.11 0.18 -39.84
CA THR A 16 4.85 0.67 -40.41
C THR A 16 3.70 -0.28 -40.15
N GLU A 17 3.88 -1.59 -40.35
CA GLU A 17 2.84 -2.60 -40.10
C GLU A 17 2.54 -2.74 -38.60
N TRP A 18 3.55 -2.64 -37.74
CA TRP A 18 3.35 -2.53 -36.31
C TRP A 18 2.52 -1.29 -35.97
N ALA A 19 2.86 -0.11 -36.51
CA ALA A 19 2.13 1.12 -36.19
C ALA A 19 0.67 1.13 -36.69
N THR A 20 0.37 0.51 -37.84
CA THR A 20 -0.96 0.65 -38.48
C THR A 20 -1.85 -0.57 -38.36
N GLU A 21 -1.31 -1.79 -38.35
CA GLU A 21 -2.10 -3.02 -38.48
C GLU A 21 -2.14 -3.83 -37.17
N TRP A 22 -1.03 -3.93 -36.42
CA TRP A 22 -0.92 -4.89 -35.30
C TRP A 22 -0.46 -4.33 -33.94
N GLY A 23 0.00 -3.09 -33.87
CA GLY A 23 0.69 -2.53 -32.69
C GLY A 23 0.22 -1.13 -32.30
N GLY A 24 -0.79 -1.07 -31.43
CA GLY A 24 -0.88 -0.23 -30.23
C GLY A 24 -0.76 1.31 -30.27
N ALA A 25 -0.32 1.95 -31.36
CA ALA A 25 -0.19 3.40 -31.42
C ALA A 25 -1.46 4.04 -31.98
N LYS A 26 -2.53 4.04 -31.18
CA LYS A 26 -3.69 4.91 -31.44
C LYS A 26 -3.30 6.35 -31.17
N SER A 27 -3.78 7.29 -31.97
CA SER A 27 -3.55 8.73 -31.77
C SER A 27 -3.86 9.10 -30.32
N LYS A 28 -2.99 9.91 -29.73
CA LYS A 28 -3.09 10.47 -28.37
C LYS A 28 -4.20 11.54 -28.25
N GLU A 29 -5.30 11.37 -28.97
CA GLU A 29 -6.51 12.12 -28.64
C GLU A 29 -7.10 11.45 -27.41
N LEU A 30 -6.83 12.05 -26.26
CA LEU A 30 -7.24 11.63 -24.93
C LEU A 30 -8.75 11.85 -24.74
N THR A 31 -9.58 11.41 -25.68
CA THR A 31 -11.02 11.35 -25.44
C THR A 31 -11.23 10.16 -24.50
N THR A 32 -11.40 10.46 -23.22
CA THR A 32 -11.93 9.48 -22.26
C THR A 32 -13.13 8.79 -22.89
N PRO A 33 -13.31 7.46 -22.71
CA PRO A 33 -14.47 6.78 -23.23
C PRO A 33 -15.71 7.52 -22.71
N PHE A 34 -16.54 8.01 -23.63
CA PHE A 34 -17.75 8.78 -23.34
C PHE A 34 -18.60 8.02 -22.31
N LYS A 35 -18.58 8.45 -21.05
CA LYS A 35 -19.36 7.84 -19.98
C LYS A 35 -20.54 8.76 -19.68
N ARG A 36 -21.68 8.44 -20.30
CA ARG A 36 -22.95 9.14 -20.09
C ARG A 36 -23.43 8.92 -18.67
N LEU A 37 -24.04 9.94 -18.06
CA LEU A 37 -24.80 9.75 -16.84
C LEU A 37 -25.98 8.79 -17.11
N PRO A 38 -26.11 7.68 -16.35
CA PRO A 38 -27.28 6.80 -16.46
C PRO A 38 -28.58 7.57 -16.20
N PHE A 39 -29.66 7.20 -16.89
CA PHE A 39 -30.92 7.95 -16.83
C PHE A 39 -31.60 7.93 -15.46
N TYR A 40 -31.26 6.96 -14.62
CA TYR A 40 -31.77 6.77 -13.27
C TYR A 40 -30.93 7.49 -12.20
N CYS A 41 -29.86 8.21 -12.60
CA CYS A 41 -28.99 8.93 -11.69
C CYS A 41 -29.29 10.43 -11.67
N CYS A 42 -29.13 11.04 -10.49
CA CYS A 42 -29.18 12.48 -10.27
C CYS A 42 -27.96 13.17 -10.90
N ALA A 43 -28.17 14.23 -11.67
CA ALA A 43 -27.10 14.98 -12.33
C ALA A 43 -26.27 15.87 -11.38
N LEU A 44 -26.69 16.02 -10.11
CA LEU A 44 -25.95 16.75 -9.09
C LEU A 44 -25.08 15.84 -8.20
N THR A 45 -25.61 14.68 -7.78
CA THR A 45 -24.93 13.76 -6.85
C THR A 45 -24.34 12.53 -7.53
N PHE A 46 -24.71 12.28 -8.79
CA PHE A 46 -24.36 11.08 -9.56
C PHE A 46 -24.84 9.75 -8.95
N THR A 47 -25.71 9.81 -7.94
CA THR A 47 -26.36 8.66 -7.30
C THR A 47 -27.74 8.41 -7.88
N PRO A 48 -28.28 7.18 -7.80
CA PRO A 48 -29.66 6.90 -8.17
C PRO A 48 -30.64 7.83 -7.42
N PHE A 49 -31.64 8.35 -8.13
CA PHE A 49 -32.65 9.19 -7.50
C PHE A 49 -33.75 8.34 -6.81
N GLU A 50 -34.26 8.84 -5.70
CA GLU A 50 -35.50 8.33 -5.07
C GLU A 50 -36.69 9.17 -5.50
N PHE A 51 -36.59 10.49 -5.32
CA PHE A 51 -37.59 11.47 -5.71
C PHE A 51 -37.09 12.27 -6.90
N ALA A 52 -37.40 11.80 -8.11
CA ALA A 52 -36.95 12.42 -9.35
C ALA A 52 -37.68 13.75 -9.62
N VAL A 53 -36.90 14.78 -9.97
CA VAL A 53 -37.42 16.00 -10.59
C VAL A 53 -36.59 16.33 -11.81
N CYS A 54 -37.17 17.03 -12.78
CA CYS A 54 -36.43 17.54 -13.92
C CYS A 54 -36.66 19.02 -14.16
N THR A 55 -35.74 19.59 -14.93
CA THR A 55 -35.82 20.92 -15.49
C THR A 55 -36.26 20.83 -16.96
N SER A 56 -36.65 21.96 -17.54
CA SER A 56 -37.15 22.04 -18.93
C SER A 56 -36.14 21.58 -20.00
N ASP A 57 -34.85 21.58 -19.67
CA ASP A 57 -33.75 21.09 -20.51
C ASP A 57 -33.62 19.54 -20.51
N GLY A 58 -34.35 18.84 -19.63
CA GLY A 58 -34.28 17.39 -19.49
C GLY A 58 -33.16 16.88 -18.57
N SER A 59 -32.53 17.77 -17.79
CA SER A 59 -31.65 17.37 -16.68
C SER A 59 -32.49 16.83 -15.51
N VAL A 60 -32.07 15.70 -14.93
CA VAL A 60 -32.80 15.02 -13.85
C VAL A 60 -32.01 15.11 -12.55
N PHE A 61 -32.70 15.43 -11.46
CA PHE A 61 -32.13 15.60 -10.14
C PHE A 61 -32.97 14.87 -9.08
N ASN A 62 -32.37 14.61 -7.92
CA ASN A 62 -33.11 14.16 -6.75
C ASN A 62 -33.58 15.39 -5.94
N LEU A 63 -34.87 15.45 -5.63
CA LEU A 63 -35.53 16.55 -4.93
C LEU A 63 -34.80 16.98 -3.64
N MET A 64 -34.32 16.01 -2.87
CA MET A 64 -33.65 16.24 -1.59
C MET A 64 -32.34 17.03 -1.73
N HIS A 65 -31.63 16.89 -2.85
CA HIS A 65 -30.32 17.52 -3.05
C HIS A 65 -30.41 18.80 -3.89
N ILE A 66 -31.33 18.86 -4.85
CA ILE A 66 -31.45 20.03 -5.73
C ILE A 66 -32.03 21.25 -5.02
N ILE A 67 -32.96 21.08 -4.08
CA ILE A 67 -33.53 22.20 -3.32
C ILE A 67 -32.45 22.92 -2.49
N PRO A 68 -31.62 22.23 -1.68
CA PRO A 68 -30.48 22.86 -1.00
C PRO A 68 -29.52 23.55 -1.98
N TYR A 69 -29.26 22.96 -3.14
CA TYR A 69 -28.37 23.54 -4.15
C TYR A 69 -28.90 24.86 -4.71
N ILE A 70 -30.18 24.89 -5.07
CA ILE A 70 -30.84 26.11 -5.55
C ILE A 70 -30.84 27.18 -4.46
N LYS A 71 -31.11 26.82 -3.20
CA LYS A 71 -31.08 27.78 -2.08
C LYS A 71 -29.68 28.39 -1.87
N LYS A 72 -28.62 27.58 -2.04
CA LYS A 72 -27.23 28.03 -1.83
C LYS A 72 -26.66 28.82 -3.01
N HIS A 73 -26.90 28.35 -4.24
CA HIS A 73 -26.21 28.85 -5.44
C HIS A 73 -27.14 29.57 -6.43
N GLY A 74 -28.46 29.34 -6.39
CA GLY A 74 -29.43 29.97 -7.30
C GLY A 74 -29.21 29.66 -8.79
N LYS A 75 -28.46 28.59 -9.09
CA LYS A 75 -28.01 28.21 -10.43
C LYS A 75 -28.37 26.76 -10.75
N HIS A 76 -28.44 26.46 -12.03
CA HIS A 76 -28.65 25.15 -12.59
C HIS A 76 -27.34 24.33 -12.55
N PRO A 77 -27.28 23.14 -11.94
CA PRO A 77 -26.02 22.39 -11.78
C PRO A 77 -25.35 21.97 -13.09
N VAL A 78 -26.12 21.70 -14.13
CA VAL A 78 -25.60 21.27 -15.45
C VAL A 78 -25.22 22.46 -16.33
N THR A 79 -26.16 23.38 -16.59
CA THR A 79 -25.99 24.49 -17.55
C THR A 79 -25.46 25.79 -16.95
N GLY A 80 -25.47 25.97 -15.63
CA GLY A 80 -25.08 27.22 -14.96
C GLY A 80 -26.10 28.36 -15.05
N ALA A 81 -27.22 28.16 -15.76
CA ALA A 81 -28.31 29.13 -15.89
C ALA A 81 -28.98 29.42 -14.54
N ARG A 82 -29.69 30.54 -14.41
CA ARG A 82 -30.46 30.82 -13.18
C ARG A 82 -31.61 29.82 -13.05
N LEU A 83 -31.75 29.20 -11.88
CA LEU A 83 -32.77 28.18 -11.63
C LEU A 83 -33.51 28.50 -10.32
N THR A 84 -34.84 28.44 -10.35
CA THR A 84 -35.69 28.59 -9.16
C THR A 84 -36.42 27.28 -8.82
N GLN A 85 -37.02 27.21 -7.65
CA GLN A 85 -37.75 26.00 -7.21
C GLN A 85 -39.01 25.75 -8.06
N GLU A 86 -39.61 26.79 -8.63
CA GLU A 86 -40.82 26.70 -9.46
C GLU A 86 -40.54 26.09 -10.85
N ASP A 87 -39.28 26.12 -11.28
CA ASP A 87 -38.85 25.55 -12.57
C ASP A 87 -38.67 24.02 -12.52
N LEU A 88 -38.76 23.43 -11.32
CA LEU A 88 -38.62 21.99 -11.10
C LEU A 88 -39.96 21.28 -11.33
N ILE A 89 -39.92 20.27 -12.20
CA ILE A 89 -41.07 19.45 -12.55
C ILE A 89 -40.89 18.09 -11.87
N PRO A 90 -41.82 17.64 -11.02
CA PRO A 90 -41.75 16.31 -10.42
C PRO A 90 -41.92 15.23 -11.48
N LEU A 91 -41.10 14.18 -11.42
CA LEU A 91 -41.16 13.06 -12.36
C LEU A 91 -41.69 11.79 -11.70
N THR A 92 -42.60 11.12 -12.39
CA THR A 92 -43.16 9.83 -11.98
C THR A 92 -42.63 8.73 -12.88
N PHE A 93 -41.71 7.92 -12.35
CA PHE A 93 -41.20 6.73 -13.03
C PHE A 93 -41.97 5.48 -12.56
N HIS A 94 -42.42 4.64 -13.50
CA HIS A 94 -43.11 3.39 -13.20
C HIS A 94 -42.13 2.21 -13.15
N LYS A 95 -42.29 1.33 -12.16
CA LYS A 95 -41.50 0.11 -11.99
C LYS A 95 -42.34 -1.14 -12.25
N ASN A 96 -41.75 -2.15 -12.89
CA ASN A 96 -42.41 -3.44 -13.12
C ASN A 96 -42.37 -4.30 -11.83
N SER A 97 -42.90 -5.51 -11.86
CA SER A 97 -42.87 -6.45 -10.72
C SER A 97 -41.46 -6.86 -10.29
N GLU A 98 -40.47 -6.69 -11.17
CA GLU A 98 -39.05 -6.99 -10.93
C GLU A 98 -38.27 -5.77 -10.39
N GLY A 99 -38.92 -4.61 -10.24
CA GLY A 99 -38.32 -3.37 -9.72
C GLY A 99 -37.60 -2.51 -10.77
N GLU A 100 -37.65 -2.88 -12.05
CA GLU A 100 -37.03 -2.16 -13.16
C GLU A 100 -37.93 -1.05 -13.70
N TYR A 101 -37.33 0.08 -14.09
CA TYR A 101 -38.08 1.18 -14.70
C TYR A 101 -38.57 0.81 -16.10
N HIS A 102 -39.86 1.00 -16.36
CA HIS A 102 -40.47 0.66 -17.65
C HIS A 102 -41.46 1.72 -18.11
N CYS A 103 -41.74 1.72 -19.41
CA CYS A 103 -42.83 2.53 -19.96
C CYS A 103 -44.17 1.87 -19.61
N PRO A 104 -45.11 2.59 -18.94
CA PRO A 104 -46.38 2.02 -18.47
C PRO A 104 -47.35 1.64 -19.60
N VAL A 105 -47.13 2.15 -20.82
CA VAL A 105 -48.02 1.92 -21.97
C VAL A 105 -47.54 0.74 -22.83
N LEU A 106 -46.24 0.70 -23.14
CA LEU A 106 -45.66 -0.37 -23.97
C LEU A 106 -45.07 -1.53 -23.16
N ASN A 107 -45.06 -1.45 -21.83
CA ASN A 107 -44.42 -2.42 -20.92
C ASN A 107 -42.95 -2.71 -21.27
N LYS A 108 -42.29 -1.76 -21.92
CA LYS A 108 -40.89 -1.86 -22.35
C LYS A 108 -39.99 -1.29 -21.27
N VAL A 109 -39.04 -2.10 -20.81
CA VAL A 109 -38.03 -1.71 -19.82
C VAL A 109 -37.13 -0.62 -20.41
N PHE A 110 -36.83 0.41 -19.60
CA PHE A 110 -35.92 1.47 -19.98
C PHE A 110 -34.46 1.00 -19.88
N THR A 111 -33.69 1.31 -20.92
CA THR A 111 -32.25 1.00 -21.00
C THR A 111 -31.45 2.25 -21.35
N GLU A 112 -30.13 2.15 -21.30
CA GLU A 112 -29.22 3.23 -21.72
C GLU A 112 -29.36 3.63 -23.20
N PHE A 113 -30.06 2.82 -23.99
CA PHE A 113 -30.33 3.07 -25.40
C PHE A 113 -31.79 3.45 -25.68
N THR A 114 -32.66 3.49 -24.67
CA THR A 114 -34.05 3.93 -24.86
C THR A 114 -34.15 5.45 -24.97
N HIS A 115 -35.01 5.91 -25.88
CA HIS A 115 -35.39 7.32 -25.95
C HIS A 115 -36.52 7.56 -24.94
N ILE A 116 -36.22 8.31 -23.88
CA ILE A 116 -37.11 8.56 -22.74
C ILE A 116 -37.56 10.02 -22.76
N VAL A 117 -38.86 10.22 -22.57
CA VAL A 117 -39.50 11.54 -22.54
C VAL A 117 -40.48 11.64 -21.39
N ALA A 118 -40.64 12.84 -20.84
CA ALA A 118 -41.64 13.16 -19.84
C ALA A 118 -42.59 14.23 -20.36
N VAL A 119 -43.84 14.18 -19.88
CA VAL A 119 -44.83 15.22 -20.15
C VAL A 119 -44.79 16.23 -19.00
N LYS A 120 -44.57 17.50 -19.29
CA LYS A 120 -44.40 18.58 -18.30
C LYS A 120 -45.62 18.78 -17.40
N THR A 121 -46.83 18.58 -17.92
CA THR A 121 -48.07 18.79 -17.17
C THR A 121 -48.26 17.76 -16.07
N THR A 122 -48.09 16.47 -16.39
CA THR A 122 -48.32 15.36 -15.46
C THR A 122 -47.05 14.88 -14.75
N GLY A 123 -45.88 15.12 -15.32
CA GLY A 123 -44.61 14.58 -14.84
C GLY A 123 -44.38 13.10 -15.16
N ASN A 124 -45.32 12.43 -15.83
CA ASN A 124 -45.21 11.01 -16.13
C ASN A 124 -44.19 10.75 -17.24
N VAL A 125 -43.43 9.65 -17.08
CA VAL A 125 -42.33 9.28 -17.97
C VAL A 125 -42.73 8.15 -18.91
N PHE A 126 -42.49 8.36 -20.20
CA PHE A 126 -42.82 7.42 -21.28
C PHE A 126 -41.61 7.15 -22.18
N CYS A 127 -41.68 6.06 -22.95
CA CYS A 127 -40.79 5.92 -24.09
C CYS A 127 -41.27 6.84 -25.23
N TYR A 128 -40.34 7.46 -25.95
CA TYR A 128 -40.67 8.33 -27.07
C TYR A 128 -41.44 7.61 -28.17
N GLU A 129 -41.21 6.30 -28.32
CA GLU A 129 -41.94 5.42 -29.23
C GLU A 129 -43.45 5.47 -28.95
N ALA A 130 -43.89 5.28 -27.69
CA ALA A 130 -45.29 5.34 -27.31
C ALA A 130 -45.95 6.68 -27.69
N ILE A 131 -45.31 7.79 -27.31
CA ILE A 131 -45.82 9.13 -27.61
C ILE A 131 -45.83 9.41 -29.11
N LYS A 132 -44.79 8.97 -29.83
CA LYS A 132 -44.71 9.14 -31.29
C LYS A 132 -45.87 8.42 -31.98
N GLU A 133 -46.20 7.22 -31.56
CA GLU A 133 -47.22 6.40 -32.20
C GLU A 133 -48.65 6.79 -31.80
N LEU A 134 -48.88 6.99 -30.50
CA LEU A 134 -50.22 7.15 -29.94
C LEU A 134 -50.67 8.61 -29.84
N ASN A 135 -49.74 9.58 -29.82
CA ASN A 135 -50.05 11.01 -29.75
C ASN A 135 -49.67 11.77 -31.02
N ILE A 136 -48.41 11.66 -31.46
CA ILE A 136 -47.90 12.50 -32.56
C ILE A 136 -48.48 12.07 -33.91
N LYS A 137 -48.45 10.77 -34.24
CA LYS A 137 -48.99 10.24 -35.51
C LYS A 137 -50.51 10.41 -35.61
N THR A 138 -51.23 10.20 -34.50
CA THR A 138 -52.69 10.30 -34.40
C THR A 138 -53.21 11.73 -34.23
N LYS A 139 -52.31 12.69 -33.95
CA LYS A 139 -52.64 14.08 -33.55
C LYS A 139 -53.51 14.16 -32.30
N ASN A 140 -53.44 13.14 -31.43
CA ASN A 140 -54.15 13.11 -30.16
C ASN A 140 -53.26 13.66 -29.04
N TRP A 141 -53.51 14.89 -28.61
CA TRP A 141 -52.69 15.62 -27.62
C TRP A 141 -53.22 15.46 -26.19
N LYS A 142 -53.50 14.22 -25.81
CA LYS A 142 -53.92 13.82 -24.46
C LYS A 142 -52.92 12.83 -23.88
N GLU A 143 -52.54 13.04 -22.63
CA GLU A 143 -51.56 12.20 -21.95
C GLU A 143 -52.08 10.75 -21.78
N LEU A 144 -51.19 9.76 -21.90
CA LEU A 144 -51.58 8.36 -22.11
C LEU A 144 -52.13 7.64 -20.87
N LEU A 145 -52.02 8.22 -19.68
CA LEU A 145 -52.47 7.64 -18.40
C LEU A 145 -53.63 8.43 -17.79
N THR A 146 -53.54 9.77 -17.79
CA THR A 146 -54.47 10.67 -17.11
C THR A 146 -55.41 11.41 -18.05
N ASP A 147 -55.25 11.24 -19.38
CA ASP A 147 -56.01 11.95 -20.42
C ASP A 147 -55.89 13.48 -20.37
N GLU A 148 -54.93 14.03 -19.61
CA GLU A 148 -54.71 15.46 -19.51
C GLU A 148 -54.20 16.04 -20.84
N PRO A 149 -54.74 17.19 -21.29
CA PRO A 149 -54.28 17.81 -22.53
C PRO A 149 -52.87 18.38 -22.37
N PHE A 150 -51.99 18.10 -23.33
CA PHE A 150 -50.62 18.64 -23.34
C PHE A 150 -50.21 19.08 -24.74
N THR A 151 -49.27 20.02 -24.85
CA THR A 151 -48.76 20.49 -26.15
C THR A 151 -47.44 19.84 -26.52
N ARG A 152 -47.02 19.97 -27.79
CA ARG A 152 -45.70 19.49 -28.22
C ARG A 152 -44.54 20.13 -27.47
N ASN A 153 -44.71 21.34 -26.94
CA ASN A 153 -43.67 22.04 -26.19
C ASN A 153 -43.54 21.54 -24.75
N ASP A 154 -44.56 20.82 -24.27
CA ASP A 154 -44.58 20.23 -22.93
C ASP A 154 -43.81 18.89 -22.88
N LEU A 155 -43.29 18.43 -24.02
CA LEU A 155 -42.50 17.20 -24.12
C LEU A 155 -41.03 17.46 -23.77
N ILE A 156 -40.61 16.94 -22.61
CA ILE A 156 -39.25 17.07 -22.12
C ILE A 156 -38.49 15.80 -22.45
N THR A 157 -37.36 15.92 -23.14
CA THR A 157 -36.53 14.77 -23.50
C THR A 157 -35.50 14.50 -22.40
N ILE A 158 -35.71 13.43 -21.63
CA ILE A 158 -34.79 13.02 -20.56
C ILE A 158 -33.57 12.33 -21.15
N GLN A 159 -33.75 11.46 -22.13
CA GLN A 159 -32.65 10.70 -22.72
C GLN A 159 -32.92 10.47 -24.19
N ASN A 160 -31.93 10.79 -25.02
CA ASN A 160 -31.95 10.49 -26.44
C ASN A 160 -30.68 9.73 -26.82
N PRO A 161 -30.76 8.48 -27.30
CA PRO A 161 -29.59 7.69 -27.69
C PRO A 161 -28.85 8.27 -28.90
N ASN A 162 -29.55 9.03 -29.76
CA ASN A 162 -28.97 9.58 -30.99
C ASN A 162 -28.30 10.94 -30.77
N ALA A 163 -28.57 11.60 -29.65
CA ALA A 163 -27.91 12.85 -29.26
C ALA A 163 -26.85 12.54 -28.20
N LEU A 164 -25.60 12.38 -28.65
CA LEU A 164 -24.48 11.99 -27.81
C LEU A 164 -23.95 13.17 -26.98
N ASP A 165 -24.09 14.41 -27.43
CA ASP A 165 -23.42 15.55 -26.78
C ASP A 165 -24.10 16.05 -25.49
N SER A 166 -25.29 15.57 -25.14
CA SER A 166 -26.17 16.28 -24.20
C SER A 166 -25.95 16.01 -22.70
N LYS A 167 -25.02 15.12 -22.28
CA LYS A 167 -24.82 14.77 -20.85
C LYS A 167 -23.39 14.34 -20.50
N VAL A 168 -22.40 15.11 -20.93
CA VAL A 168 -20.99 14.87 -20.56
C VAL A 168 -20.73 15.39 -19.14
N LEU A 169 -20.35 14.50 -18.23
CA LEU A 169 -20.15 14.84 -16.80
C LEU A 169 -19.12 15.96 -16.57
N VAL A 170 -18.04 15.95 -17.36
CA VAL A 170 -16.97 16.95 -17.28
C VAL A 170 -17.47 18.35 -17.67
N GLU A 171 -18.58 18.42 -18.40
CA GLU A 171 -19.13 19.69 -18.88
C GLU A 171 -20.06 20.38 -17.90
N PHE A 172 -20.49 19.69 -16.83
CA PHE A 172 -21.44 20.21 -15.87
C PHE A 172 -20.85 21.41 -15.09
N ASP A 173 -21.62 22.48 -14.97
CA ASP A 173 -21.18 23.75 -14.34
C ASP A 173 -20.65 23.56 -12.92
N HIS A 174 -21.35 22.78 -12.08
CA HIS A 174 -20.92 22.53 -10.70
C HIS A 174 -19.61 21.74 -10.61
N VAL A 175 -19.32 20.89 -11.60
CA VAL A 175 -18.06 20.13 -11.71
C VAL A 175 -16.93 21.04 -12.19
N LYS A 176 -17.18 21.83 -13.25
CA LYS A 176 -16.19 22.79 -13.80
C LYS A 176 -15.74 23.82 -12.78
N ASN A 177 -16.69 24.35 -12.01
CA ASN A 177 -16.45 25.44 -11.07
C ASN A 177 -16.26 24.95 -9.62
N ASN A 178 -16.18 23.63 -9.39
CA ASN A 178 -16.04 23.02 -8.06
C ASN A 178 -17.06 23.52 -7.02
N LEU A 179 -18.32 23.72 -7.42
CA LEU A 179 -19.39 24.13 -6.52
C LEU A 179 -19.88 22.90 -5.72
N LYS A 180 -19.48 22.83 -4.46
CA LYS A 180 -19.92 21.78 -3.53
C LYS A 180 -21.05 22.27 -2.64
N LEU A 181 -22.03 21.39 -2.40
CA LEU A 181 -22.91 21.51 -1.24
C LEU A 181 -22.07 21.23 -0.01
N ASP A 182 -22.11 22.13 0.97
CA ASP A 182 -21.40 21.88 2.22
C ASP A 182 -22.36 21.04 3.05
N ASP A 183 -22.03 19.78 3.30
CA ASP A 183 -22.80 19.00 4.27
C ASP A 183 -22.62 19.68 5.63
N GLU A 184 -23.73 20.07 6.25
CA GLU A 184 -23.73 20.72 7.56
C GLU A 184 -23.07 19.83 8.63
N GLU A 185 -23.08 18.51 8.42
CA GLU A 185 -22.34 17.52 9.20
C GLU A 185 -20.82 17.62 8.99
N LEU A 186 -20.33 17.78 7.76
CA LEU A 186 -18.91 17.97 7.48
C LEU A 186 -18.35 19.25 8.11
N ARG A 187 -19.16 20.32 8.19
CA ARG A 187 -18.79 21.54 8.92
C ARG A 187 -18.69 21.29 10.42
N LYS A 188 -19.69 20.63 11.02
CA LYS A 188 -19.66 20.25 12.45
C LYS A 188 -18.48 19.33 12.77
N MET A 189 -18.13 18.42 11.87
CA MET A 189 -16.94 17.55 11.99
C MET A 189 -15.62 18.32 11.84
N SER A 190 -15.59 19.37 11.02
CA SER A 190 -14.40 20.22 10.87
C SER A 190 -14.20 21.20 12.03
N GLU A 191 -15.29 21.64 12.65
CA GLU A 191 -15.28 22.58 13.76
C GLU A 191 -15.01 21.88 15.11
N ASP A 192 -15.52 20.67 15.31
CA ASP A 192 -15.30 19.86 16.52
C ASP A 192 -14.46 18.59 16.23
N PRO A 193 -13.16 18.57 16.59
CA PRO A 193 -12.29 17.40 16.46
C PRO A 193 -12.78 16.17 17.26
N THR A 194 -13.70 16.38 18.20
CA THR A 194 -14.29 15.38 19.08
C THR A 194 -15.62 14.80 18.60
N TYR A 195 -16.17 15.27 17.48
CA TYR A 195 -17.55 14.94 17.06
C TYR A 195 -17.78 13.42 16.90
N ASN A 196 -16.77 12.66 16.46
CA ASN A 196 -16.84 11.21 16.29
C ASN A 196 -16.17 10.39 17.42
N ILE A 197 -15.68 11.03 18.48
CA ILE A 197 -14.95 10.35 19.56
C ILE A 197 -15.87 10.19 20.77
N ASN A 198 -16.24 8.94 21.06
CA ASN A 198 -17.02 8.61 22.25
C ASN A 198 -16.11 8.62 23.49
N ALA A 199 -15.79 9.81 24.01
CA ALA A 199 -14.88 10.03 25.12
C ALA A 199 -15.61 10.22 26.47
N SER A 200 -15.01 9.69 27.54
CA SER A 200 -15.44 9.93 28.94
C SER A 200 -15.35 11.43 29.30
N GLY A 201 -16.12 11.88 30.29
CA GLY A 201 -16.20 13.29 30.71
C GLY A 201 -14.83 13.93 30.97
N ASP A 202 -13.93 13.20 31.62
CA ASP A 202 -12.58 13.67 31.93
C ASP A 202 -11.72 13.87 30.68
N ILE A 203 -11.87 12.99 29.69
CA ILE A 203 -11.14 13.07 28.42
C ILE A 203 -11.64 14.25 27.58
N LYS A 204 -12.95 14.53 27.62
CA LYS A 204 -13.52 15.74 27.00
C LYS A 204 -13.00 17.01 27.64
N GLN A 205 -12.83 17.01 28.96
CA GLN A 205 -12.27 18.15 29.68
C GLN A 205 -10.79 18.37 29.34
N MET A 206 -9.99 17.29 29.28
CA MET A 206 -8.59 17.36 28.86
C MET A 206 -8.42 17.82 27.41
N LEU A 207 -9.25 17.33 26.48
CA LEU A 207 -9.19 17.79 25.08
C LEU A 207 -9.59 19.26 24.92
N LYS A 208 -10.48 19.77 25.79
CA LYS A 208 -10.87 21.18 25.80
C LYS A 208 -9.78 22.08 26.39
N GLU A 209 -8.98 21.56 27.32
CA GLU A 209 -7.84 22.27 27.92
C GLU A 209 -6.59 22.22 27.03
N LEU A 210 -6.54 21.32 26.05
CA LEU A 210 -5.48 21.24 25.04
C LEU A 210 -5.45 22.53 24.19
N GLY A 211 -4.31 23.21 24.18
CA GLY A 211 -4.11 24.48 23.48
C GLY A 211 -4.28 25.73 24.35
N THR A 212 -4.80 25.61 25.57
CA THR A 212 -4.82 26.70 26.57
C THR A 212 -3.49 26.82 27.31
N GLU A 213 -3.21 27.98 27.91
CA GLU A 213 -2.00 28.20 28.71
C GLU A 213 -1.90 27.20 29.88
N LYS A 214 -3.04 26.88 30.52
CA LYS A 214 -3.13 25.87 31.57
C LYS A 214 -2.72 24.47 31.08
N GLY A 215 -3.16 24.08 29.88
CA GLY A 215 -2.76 22.82 29.27
C GLY A 215 -1.26 22.76 28.93
N ARG A 216 -0.69 23.89 28.50
CA ARG A 216 0.77 24.01 28.27
C ARG A 216 1.57 23.92 29.57
N GLU A 217 1.12 24.59 30.62
CA GLU A 217 1.76 24.52 31.95
C GLU A 217 1.69 23.12 32.55
N ALA A 218 0.53 22.45 32.44
CA ALA A 218 0.34 21.08 32.90
C ALA A 218 1.19 20.08 32.09
N ALA A 219 1.35 20.29 30.79
CA ALA A 219 2.26 19.49 29.95
C ALA A 219 3.74 19.73 30.32
N LEU A 220 4.11 20.97 30.65
CA LEU A 220 5.48 21.34 31.03
C LEU A 220 5.89 20.75 32.39
N HIS A 221 4.98 20.72 33.36
CA HIS A 221 5.22 20.13 34.68
C HIS A 221 5.07 18.60 34.69
N GLY A 222 4.48 18.05 33.61
CA GLY A 222 4.16 16.65 33.45
C GLY A 222 3.02 16.19 34.37
N GLY A 223 2.30 15.16 33.92
CA GLY A 223 1.23 14.55 34.70
C GLY A 223 1.71 13.87 35.99
N GLY A 224 0.83 13.87 37.00
CA GLY A 224 1.04 13.37 38.36
C GLY A 224 0.61 14.43 39.38
N GLY A 225 -0.09 14.05 40.45
CA GLY A 225 -0.59 15.00 41.46
C GLY A 225 0.50 15.86 42.10
N SER A 226 0.11 16.86 42.89
CA SER A 226 1.00 17.90 43.47
C SER A 226 2.33 17.39 44.06
N LYS A 227 2.33 16.21 44.68
CA LYS A 227 3.52 15.58 45.23
C LYS A 227 4.58 15.23 44.16
N ALA A 228 4.15 14.66 43.03
CA ALA A 228 5.04 14.27 41.94
C ALA A 228 5.62 15.49 41.19
N GLN A 229 4.85 16.59 41.15
CA GLN A 229 5.30 17.86 40.57
C GLN A 229 6.40 18.49 41.43
N ASN A 230 6.23 18.49 42.76
CA ASN A 230 7.22 19.02 43.68
C ASN A 230 8.54 18.21 43.67
N GLU A 231 8.46 16.90 43.58
CA GLU A 231 9.63 16.02 43.49
C GLU A 231 10.43 16.26 42.19
N ARG A 232 9.74 16.46 41.05
CA ARG A 232 10.41 16.79 39.78
C ARG A 232 11.02 18.18 39.78
N ALA A 233 10.35 19.16 40.39
CA ALA A 233 10.87 20.51 40.52
C ALA A 233 12.17 20.54 41.37
N ALA A 234 12.22 19.75 42.45
CA ALA A 234 13.43 19.58 43.25
C ALA A 234 14.58 18.96 42.44
N VAL A 235 14.31 17.90 41.67
CA VAL A 235 15.31 17.26 40.80
C VAL A 235 15.83 18.21 39.72
N LEU A 236 14.97 19.05 39.14
CA LEU A 236 15.37 20.05 38.14
C LEU A 236 16.28 21.14 38.75
N ALA A 237 15.99 21.57 39.97
CA ALA A 237 16.83 22.51 40.71
C ALA A 237 18.23 21.93 40.98
N ASP A 238 18.30 20.65 41.37
CA ASP A 238 19.56 19.95 41.58
C ASP A 238 20.38 19.80 40.29
N ILE A 239 19.73 19.53 39.15
CA ILE A 239 20.37 19.48 37.84
C ILE A 239 20.94 20.85 37.45
N LEU A 240 20.22 21.94 37.71
CA LEU A 240 20.69 23.29 37.42
C LEU A 240 21.88 23.69 38.32
N LEU A 241 21.87 23.28 39.59
CA LEU A 241 23.01 23.44 40.51
C LEU A 241 24.22 22.61 40.09
N ALA A 242 24.02 21.40 39.57
CA ALA A 242 25.10 20.60 39.01
C ALA A 242 25.69 21.25 37.74
N ARG A 243 24.83 21.84 36.90
CA ARG A 243 25.24 22.56 35.68
C ARG A 243 26.02 23.83 35.99
N SER A 244 25.65 24.57 37.04
CA SER A 244 26.42 25.74 37.48
C SER A 244 27.79 25.35 38.07
N ARG A 245 27.88 24.24 38.82
CA ARG A 245 29.16 23.68 39.30
C ARG A 245 30.09 23.25 38.15
N ILE A 246 29.54 22.75 37.05
CA ILE A 246 30.32 22.41 35.85
C ILE A 246 30.85 23.70 35.19
N LYS A 247 30.03 24.75 35.13
CA LYS A 247 30.41 26.06 34.59
C LYS A 247 31.51 26.75 35.43
N GLU A 248 31.52 26.56 36.74
CA GLU A 248 32.61 27.04 37.62
C GLU A 248 33.90 26.21 37.49
N LYS A 249 33.80 24.91 37.21
CA LYS A 249 34.96 24.06 36.89
C LYS A 249 35.60 24.38 35.53
N GLU A 250 34.84 24.91 34.57
CA GLU A 250 35.38 25.44 33.31
C GLU A 250 36.12 26.78 33.49
N GLY A 251 35.87 27.53 34.57
CA GLY A 251 36.56 28.79 34.89
C GLY A 251 37.91 28.63 35.60
N SER A 252 38.33 27.41 35.96
CA SER A 252 39.54 27.15 36.76
C SER A 252 40.37 25.96 36.26
N LYS A 253 40.77 25.97 34.97
CA LYS A 253 41.90 25.16 34.49
C LYS A 253 42.71 25.90 33.43
N SER A 254 43.84 26.47 33.84
CA SER A 254 44.97 26.81 32.97
C SER A 254 45.97 25.63 32.94
N SER A 255 46.35 25.23 31.71
CA SER A 255 47.34 24.20 31.34
C SER A 255 46.95 22.75 31.74
N THR A 256 47.04 21.71 30.93
CA THR A 256 47.93 21.42 29.79
C THR A 256 47.28 20.32 28.91
N ASN A 257 47.56 20.37 27.61
CA ASN A 257 47.56 19.32 26.58
C ASN A 257 46.26 18.59 26.16
N GLY A 258 45.98 18.67 24.84
CA GLY A 258 45.55 17.49 24.07
C GLY A 258 44.23 17.58 23.29
N ASP A 259 44.29 18.25 22.13
CA ASP A 259 43.75 17.82 20.83
C ASP A 259 42.23 17.80 20.51
N GLY A 260 41.92 18.28 19.30
CA GLY A 260 40.79 17.87 18.47
C GLY A 260 39.42 18.53 18.68
N THR A 261 39.18 19.67 18.00
CA THR A 261 37.84 19.95 17.44
C THR A 261 37.88 19.65 15.94
N PRO A 262 36.77 19.15 15.36
CA PRO A 262 36.12 20.03 14.40
C PRO A 262 34.60 20.13 14.59
N ALA A 263 34.11 21.33 14.26
CA ALA A 263 32.72 21.73 14.21
C ALA A 263 31.97 21.01 13.09
N TYR A 264 30.69 20.68 13.34
CA TYR A 264 29.78 20.25 12.28
C TYR A 264 28.44 20.99 12.31
N SER A 265 27.90 21.04 11.10
CA SER A 265 26.89 21.91 10.52
C SER A 265 25.50 21.77 11.13
N ILE A 266 24.78 22.90 11.18
CA ILE A 266 23.38 23.05 11.62
C ILE A 266 22.43 22.12 10.84
N VAL A 267 22.83 21.65 9.66
CA VAL A 267 22.03 20.78 8.78
C VAL A 267 21.90 19.35 9.35
N ASP A 268 22.93 18.81 10.01
CA ASP A 268 22.88 17.47 10.61
C ASP A 268 22.04 17.43 11.89
N ALA A 269 21.91 18.57 12.58
CA ALA A 269 21.06 18.72 13.76
C ALA A 269 19.55 18.79 13.38
N ALA A 270 19.23 19.34 12.21
CA ALA A 270 17.86 19.46 11.73
C ALA A 270 17.29 18.12 11.22
N SER A 271 18.12 17.25 10.61
CA SER A 271 17.65 15.91 10.19
C SER A 271 17.40 14.97 11.37
N ALA A 272 18.04 15.20 12.52
CA ALA A 272 17.87 14.39 13.73
C ALA A 272 16.56 14.70 14.49
N SER A 273 16.00 15.91 14.35
CA SER A 273 14.76 16.31 15.05
C SER A 273 13.50 15.75 14.40
N VAL A 274 13.51 15.43 13.11
CA VAL A 274 12.36 14.87 12.37
C VAL A 274 12.08 13.40 12.74
N HIS A 275 13.08 12.68 13.28
CA HIS A 275 12.96 11.24 13.58
C HIS A 275 13.22 10.87 15.06
N GLY A 276 13.23 11.85 15.96
CA GLY A 276 13.24 11.60 17.41
C GLY A 276 14.44 10.82 17.95
N ARG A 277 15.62 10.90 17.31
CA ARG A 277 16.85 10.26 17.82
C ARG A 277 17.79 11.30 18.42
N SER A 278 18.29 11.05 19.64
CA SER A 278 19.38 11.84 20.19
C SER A 278 20.69 11.51 19.46
N ALA A 279 21.49 12.54 19.12
CA ALA A 279 22.78 12.39 18.45
C ALA A 279 23.79 11.51 19.24
N ALA A 280 23.55 11.29 20.53
CA ALA A 280 24.32 10.40 21.40
C ALA A 280 24.09 8.91 21.07
N ALA A 281 22.87 8.52 20.66
CA ALA A 281 22.56 7.12 20.34
C ALA A 281 23.25 6.63 19.06
N ALA A 282 23.62 7.54 18.17
CA ALA A 282 24.39 7.23 16.95
C ALA A 282 25.87 6.93 17.24
N ARG A 283 26.38 7.29 18.43
CA ARG A 283 27.81 7.21 18.80
C ARG A 283 28.17 6.04 19.73
N ALA A 284 27.23 5.17 20.10
CA ALA A 284 27.45 4.10 21.08
C ALA A 284 28.12 2.84 20.48
N THR A 285 29.02 2.22 21.25
CA THR A 285 29.62 0.90 20.97
C THR A 285 28.57 -0.22 21.08
N SER A 286 28.90 -1.46 20.67
CA SER A 286 27.97 -2.61 20.65
C SER A 286 27.25 -2.85 21.99
N ASP A 287 27.96 -2.62 23.10
CA ASP A 287 27.50 -2.94 24.45
C ASP A 287 26.60 -1.83 25.04
N ASP A 288 26.80 -0.58 24.63
CA ASP A 288 25.88 0.52 25.01
C ASP A 288 24.61 0.52 24.16
N LYS A 289 24.67 -0.04 22.95
CA LYS A 289 23.50 -0.29 22.10
C LYS A 289 22.57 -1.36 22.70
N THR A 290 23.07 -2.33 23.46
CA THR A 290 22.22 -3.28 24.18
C THR A 290 21.60 -2.63 25.42
N ALA A 291 22.36 -1.84 26.19
CA ALA A 291 21.84 -1.11 27.36
C ALA A 291 20.74 -0.09 27.02
N ALA A 292 20.93 0.74 25.99
CA ALA A 292 19.92 1.67 25.51
C ALA A 292 18.65 0.97 24.97
N ARG A 293 18.83 -0.26 24.47
CA ARG A 293 17.75 -1.11 23.93
C ARG A 293 16.98 -1.82 25.05
N ILE A 294 17.65 -2.23 26.13
CA ILE A 294 17.04 -2.72 27.38
C ILE A 294 16.18 -1.62 28.03
N ALA A 295 16.62 -0.35 27.98
CA ALA A 295 15.87 0.79 28.49
C ALA A 295 14.59 1.08 27.68
N MET A 296 14.66 1.02 26.33
CA MET A 296 13.46 1.14 25.49
C MET A 296 12.51 -0.05 25.64
N HIS A 297 13.03 -1.22 26.00
CA HIS A 297 12.23 -2.42 26.22
C HIS A 297 11.42 -2.38 27.54
N LYS A 298 11.98 -1.81 28.62
CA LYS A 298 11.22 -1.55 29.87
C LYS A 298 10.05 -0.57 29.68
N ALA A 299 10.07 0.23 28.61
CA ALA A 299 9.03 1.21 28.29
C ALA A 299 7.85 0.62 27.48
N GLY A 300 7.84 -0.68 27.17
CA GLY A 300 6.66 -1.38 26.63
C GLY A 300 6.32 -1.13 25.16
N GLU A 301 7.04 -0.26 24.45
CA GLU A 301 6.78 0.00 23.03
C GLU A 301 7.81 -0.69 22.12
N ARG A 302 7.44 -1.81 21.50
CA ARG A 302 8.07 -2.20 20.23
C ARG A 302 7.26 -3.13 19.32
N ALA A 303 7.36 -2.82 18.03
CA ALA A 303 7.12 -3.72 16.90
C ALA A 303 8.23 -4.80 16.81
N PRO A 304 7.94 -6.00 16.25
CA PRO A 304 8.87 -7.15 16.23
C PRO A 304 10.24 -6.76 15.67
N VAL A 305 11.30 -7.24 16.34
CA VAL A 305 12.68 -6.77 16.20
C VAL A 305 13.29 -7.16 14.84
N ASN A 306 12.72 -8.17 14.18
CA ASN A 306 13.27 -8.76 12.96
C ASN A 306 12.45 -8.52 11.69
N ALA A 307 11.72 -7.42 11.62
CA ALA A 307 10.93 -7.11 10.44
C ALA A 307 11.64 -6.12 9.52
N LYS A 308 12.11 -6.59 8.35
CA LYS A 308 12.64 -5.73 7.29
C LYS A 308 11.49 -5.34 6.37
N MET A 309 11.40 -4.04 6.06
CA MET A 309 10.54 -3.55 4.99
C MET A 309 11.23 -3.88 3.67
N VAL A 310 10.80 -4.97 3.02
CA VAL A 310 11.33 -5.41 1.73
C VAL A 310 10.48 -4.80 0.64
N LYS A 311 11.13 -4.20 -0.36
CA LYS A 311 10.47 -3.68 -1.56
C LYS A 311 9.77 -4.85 -2.26
N SER A 312 8.44 -4.82 -2.31
CA SER A 312 7.70 -5.86 -3.00
C SER A 312 7.81 -5.71 -4.51
N ARG A 313 7.45 -6.77 -5.23
CA ARG A 313 7.35 -6.74 -6.70
C ARG A 313 6.11 -5.96 -7.18
N TYR A 314 5.22 -5.59 -6.25
CA TYR A 314 3.96 -4.92 -6.54
C TYR A 314 4.07 -3.42 -6.21
N THR A 315 3.40 -2.59 -7.01
CA THR A 315 3.27 -1.17 -6.71
C THR A 315 2.14 -0.97 -5.71
N THR A 316 2.18 0.13 -4.95
CA THR A 316 1.11 0.53 -4.00
C THR A 316 -0.24 0.74 -4.69
N GLY A 317 -0.25 0.78 -6.03
CA GLY A 317 -1.42 1.06 -6.84
C GLY A 317 -1.90 2.50 -6.73
N ALA A 318 -1.15 3.39 -6.07
CA ALA A 318 -1.54 4.79 -5.89
C ALA A 318 -1.65 5.53 -7.23
N ALA A 319 -0.67 5.37 -8.13
CA ALA A 319 -0.72 5.98 -9.46
C ALA A 319 -1.89 5.43 -10.30
N SER A 320 -2.10 4.12 -10.32
CA SER A 320 -3.22 3.51 -11.05
C SER A 320 -4.58 3.86 -10.43
N ARG A 321 -4.69 3.97 -9.11
CA ARG A 321 -5.90 4.44 -8.40
C ARG A 321 -6.19 5.90 -8.71
N SER A 322 -5.17 6.75 -8.71
CA SER A 322 -5.34 8.17 -9.08
C SER A 322 -5.77 8.36 -10.53
N PHE A 323 -5.37 7.45 -11.42
CA PHE A 323 -5.77 7.49 -12.81
C PHE A 323 -7.19 6.95 -13.05
N THR A 324 -7.68 6.06 -12.17
CA THR A 324 -8.97 5.36 -12.34
C THR A 324 -10.07 5.85 -11.41
N SER A 325 -9.73 6.59 -10.36
CA SER A 325 -10.65 7.11 -9.34
C SER A 325 -10.52 8.61 -9.20
N THR A 326 -11.65 9.30 -9.22
CA THR A 326 -11.73 10.77 -9.06
C THR A 326 -11.60 11.23 -7.61
N SER A 327 -11.57 10.31 -6.64
CA SER A 327 -11.45 10.62 -5.21
C SER A 327 -10.00 10.72 -4.71
N TYR A 328 -9.02 10.39 -5.54
CA TYR A 328 -7.60 10.38 -5.17
C TYR A 328 -6.82 11.43 -5.98
N ASP A 329 -5.85 12.07 -5.33
CA ASP A 329 -4.99 13.06 -5.97
C ASP A 329 -4.15 12.43 -7.10
N PRO A 330 -3.90 13.14 -8.20
CA PRO A 330 -3.14 12.62 -9.34
C PRO A 330 -1.68 12.33 -8.92
N VAL A 331 -1.32 11.05 -8.92
CA VAL A 331 0.03 10.57 -8.62
C VAL A 331 0.68 10.06 -9.91
N THR A 332 1.82 10.66 -10.28
CA THR A 332 2.56 10.33 -11.51
C THR A 332 3.68 9.32 -11.30
N THR A 333 4.07 9.07 -10.04
CA THR A 333 5.18 8.18 -9.66
C THR A 333 4.64 6.86 -9.12
N ASN A 334 5.11 5.74 -9.71
CA ASN A 334 4.81 4.41 -9.19
C ASN A 334 5.69 4.11 -7.98
N GLU A 335 5.12 4.16 -6.79
CA GLU A 335 5.78 3.71 -5.57
C GLU A 335 5.56 2.21 -5.37
N PHE A 336 6.61 1.51 -4.94
CA PHE A 336 6.54 0.09 -4.61
C PHE A 336 5.98 -0.09 -3.21
N GLU A 337 5.11 -1.08 -3.04
CA GLU A 337 4.63 -1.45 -1.71
C GLU A 337 5.76 -2.12 -0.95
N TYR A 338 6.02 -1.70 0.28
CA TYR A 338 7.01 -2.33 1.14
C TYR A 338 6.31 -3.33 2.05
N ILE A 339 6.64 -4.61 1.90
CA ILE A 339 6.08 -5.67 2.72
C ILE A 339 7.02 -5.89 3.90
N LYS A 340 6.42 -6.01 5.07
CA LYS A 340 7.11 -6.38 6.30
C LYS A 340 7.44 -7.87 6.26
N VAL A 341 8.68 -8.22 5.94
CA VAL A 341 9.17 -9.60 5.91
C VAL A 341 9.99 -9.88 7.17
N GLU A 342 9.68 -10.99 7.84
CA GLU A 342 10.45 -11.46 9.00
C GLU A 342 11.82 -11.99 8.54
N LYS A 343 12.90 -11.54 9.19
CA LYS A 343 14.28 -11.94 8.89
C LYS A 343 14.50 -13.36 9.42
N ASN A 344 14.79 -14.28 8.50
CA ASN A 344 15.22 -15.64 8.82
C ASN A 344 16.74 -15.72 8.70
N PRO A 345 17.50 -15.63 9.79
CA PRO A 345 18.95 -15.73 9.72
C PRO A 345 19.38 -17.14 9.32
N THR A 346 20.40 -17.24 8.48
CA THR A 346 20.99 -18.53 8.06
C THR A 346 22.06 -19.02 9.05
N LYS A 347 22.67 -18.10 9.79
CA LYS A 347 23.68 -18.41 10.81
C LYS A 347 23.04 -19.02 12.07
N LYS A 348 23.79 -19.92 12.72
CA LYS A 348 23.41 -20.51 14.01
C LYS A 348 23.72 -19.54 15.16
N GLY A 349 22.94 -19.63 16.25
CA GLY A 349 23.16 -18.87 17.47
C GLY A 349 23.83 -19.72 18.56
N TYR A 350 24.56 -19.08 19.48
CA TYR A 350 25.19 -19.78 20.62
C TYR A 350 24.91 -19.03 21.91
N VAL A 351 24.35 -19.74 22.89
CA VAL A 351 23.98 -19.21 24.20
C VAL A 351 24.51 -20.13 25.29
N GLN A 352 25.02 -19.57 26.37
CA GLN A 352 25.47 -20.29 27.55
C GLN A 352 24.61 -19.92 28.76
N LEU A 353 23.98 -20.93 29.36
CA LEU A 353 23.23 -20.81 30.60
C LEU A 353 24.14 -21.16 31.77
N HIS A 354 24.39 -20.21 32.65
CA HIS A 354 25.11 -20.46 33.90
C HIS A 354 24.13 -20.98 34.94
N THR A 355 24.18 -22.26 35.28
CA THR A 355 23.25 -22.87 36.26
C THR A 355 23.94 -23.12 37.61
N THR A 356 23.18 -23.57 38.61
CA THR A 356 23.74 -24.03 39.89
C THR A 356 24.63 -25.26 39.76
N HIS A 357 24.36 -26.14 38.79
CA HIS A 357 25.05 -27.43 38.62
C HIS A 357 26.08 -27.42 37.48
N GLY A 358 26.39 -26.25 36.94
CA GLY A 358 27.38 -26.05 35.87
C GLY A 358 26.83 -25.25 34.69
N ASP A 359 27.68 -25.04 33.70
CA ASP A 359 27.32 -24.27 32.51
C ASP A 359 26.76 -25.18 31.40
N LEU A 360 25.70 -24.73 30.73
CA LEU A 360 25.10 -25.40 29.57
C LEU A 360 25.28 -24.54 28.33
N ASN A 361 25.98 -25.06 27.33
CA ASN A 361 26.16 -24.39 26.04
C ASN A 361 25.13 -24.94 25.06
N ILE A 362 24.28 -24.06 24.55
CA ILE A 362 23.19 -24.35 23.65
C ILE A 362 23.48 -23.74 22.28
N GLU A 363 23.45 -24.60 21.26
CA GLU A 363 23.43 -24.21 19.86
C GLU A 363 21.97 -24.03 19.40
N LEU A 364 21.67 -22.90 18.79
CA LEU A 364 20.34 -22.51 18.35
C LEU A 364 20.22 -22.59 16.82
N ARG A 365 19.22 -23.33 16.34
CA ARG A 365 18.91 -23.54 14.92
C ARG A 365 17.97 -22.46 14.38
N CYS A 366 18.51 -21.24 14.33
CA CYS A 366 17.79 -20.05 13.88
C CYS A 366 17.40 -20.11 12.40
N ASP A 367 18.05 -20.99 11.63
CA ASP A 367 17.76 -21.30 10.23
C ASP A 367 16.42 -22.03 10.03
N ILE A 368 16.02 -22.84 11.01
CA ILE A 368 14.82 -23.70 10.92
C ILE A 368 13.69 -23.16 11.80
N ALA A 369 14.01 -22.69 13.01
CA ALA A 369 13.06 -22.19 13.98
C ALA A 369 13.34 -20.70 14.34
N PRO A 370 13.22 -19.78 13.36
CA PRO A 370 13.63 -18.40 13.52
C PRO A 370 12.82 -17.66 14.59
N ARG A 371 11.52 -17.93 14.76
CA ARG A 371 10.72 -17.22 15.77
C ARG A 371 11.03 -17.74 17.17
N ALA A 372 11.15 -19.06 17.35
CA ALA A 372 11.51 -19.62 18.65
C ALA A 372 12.90 -19.15 19.10
N CYS A 373 13.88 -19.13 18.19
CA CYS A 373 15.23 -18.65 18.47
C CYS A 373 15.28 -17.14 18.76
N GLU A 374 14.54 -16.30 18.02
CA GLU A 374 14.43 -14.87 18.31
C GLU A 374 13.89 -14.65 19.71
N ASN A 375 12.77 -15.32 20.04
CA ASN A 375 12.14 -15.21 21.35
C ASN A 375 13.10 -15.61 22.46
N PHE A 376 13.82 -16.74 22.31
CA PHE A 376 14.76 -17.20 23.32
C PHE A 376 15.94 -16.22 23.50
N ILE A 377 16.63 -15.82 22.44
CA ILE A 377 17.80 -14.93 22.51
C ILE A 377 17.40 -13.57 23.11
N THR A 378 16.28 -12.99 22.67
CA THR A 378 15.84 -11.68 23.17
C THR A 378 15.37 -11.74 24.62
N LEU A 379 14.79 -12.85 25.09
CA LEU A 379 14.50 -13.06 26.52
C LEU A 379 15.80 -13.19 27.33
N CYS A 380 16.81 -13.88 26.78
CA CYS A 380 18.15 -13.93 27.39
C CYS A 380 18.79 -12.54 27.49
N GLU A 381 18.74 -11.71 26.44
CA GLU A 381 19.29 -10.34 26.46
C GLU A 381 18.61 -9.44 27.50
N ARG A 382 17.33 -9.68 27.78
CA ARG A 382 16.57 -8.94 28.81
C ARG A 382 16.90 -9.38 30.23
N GLY A 383 17.69 -10.44 30.41
CA GLY A 383 17.87 -11.10 31.70
C GLY A 383 16.58 -11.74 32.22
N TYR A 384 15.64 -12.10 31.34
CA TYR A 384 14.34 -12.66 31.76
C TYR A 384 14.48 -14.02 32.45
N TYR A 385 15.51 -14.79 32.06
CA TYR A 385 15.80 -16.09 32.64
C TYR A 385 16.70 -16.04 33.88
N ASP A 386 17.19 -14.86 34.27
CA ASP A 386 18.08 -14.71 35.43
C ASP A 386 17.31 -15.00 36.73
N GLY A 387 17.81 -15.94 37.51
CA GLY A 387 17.17 -16.42 38.74
C GLY A 387 16.01 -17.40 38.53
N THR A 388 15.68 -17.77 37.28
CA THR A 388 14.57 -18.69 37.02
C THR A 388 14.92 -20.13 37.37
N ILE A 389 13.95 -20.88 37.89
CA ILE A 389 14.12 -22.28 38.31
C ILE A 389 13.67 -23.27 37.23
N PHE A 390 14.26 -24.46 37.25
CA PHE A 390 13.70 -25.63 36.58
C PHE A 390 12.67 -26.28 37.51
N HIS A 391 11.40 -25.96 37.28
CA HIS A 391 10.30 -26.34 38.17
C HIS A 391 9.81 -27.78 37.95
N ARG A 392 10.24 -28.46 36.87
CA ARG A 392 9.85 -29.84 36.56
C ARG A 392 11.02 -30.63 35.98
N SER A 393 11.30 -31.81 36.52
CA SER A 393 12.37 -32.71 36.07
C SER A 393 11.90 -34.16 36.14
N ILE A 394 11.89 -34.85 35.00
CA ILE A 394 11.52 -36.26 34.91
C ILE A 394 12.74 -37.05 34.44
N ARG A 395 13.25 -37.93 35.29
CA ARG A 395 14.41 -38.78 35.00
C ARG A 395 14.21 -39.59 33.72
N ASN A 396 15.25 -39.71 32.90
CA ASN A 396 15.23 -40.36 31.60
C ASN A 396 14.24 -39.76 30.57
N PHE A 397 13.66 -38.59 30.84
CA PHE A 397 12.75 -37.93 29.92
C PHE A 397 13.20 -36.50 29.63
N MET A 398 12.89 -35.54 30.51
CA MET A 398 13.16 -34.12 30.26
C MET A 398 13.25 -33.29 31.54
N ILE A 399 13.84 -32.11 31.42
CA ILE A 399 13.83 -31.06 32.44
C ILE A 399 13.29 -29.77 31.83
N GLN A 400 12.33 -29.14 32.52
CA GLN A 400 11.57 -27.99 32.04
C GLN A 400 11.80 -26.77 32.93
N GLY A 401 11.97 -25.61 32.29
CA GLY A 401 12.25 -24.33 32.93
C GLY A 401 11.74 -23.16 32.09
N GLY A 402 12.22 -21.96 32.39
CA GLY A 402 11.84 -20.75 31.66
C GLY A 402 10.50 -20.11 32.07
N ASP A 403 10.00 -20.47 33.27
CA ASP A 403 8.88 -19.78 33.92
C ASP A 403 9.42 -18.88 35.05
N PRO A 404 9.29 -17.55 34.96
CA PRO A 404 9.76 -16.65 36.02
C PRO A 404 8.94 -16.76 37.31
N THR A 405 7.71 -17.27 37.25
CA THR A 405 6.87 -17.48 38.44
C THR A 405 7.22 -18.77 39.18
N GLY A 406 7.89 -19.71 38.50
CA GLY A 406 8.23 -21.02 39.05
C GLY A 406 7.03 -21.94 39.31
N THR A 407 5.83 -21.60 38.82
CA THR A 407 4.59 -22.36 39.02
C THR A 407 4.36 -23.43 37.95
N GLY A 408 5.02 -23.31 36.81
CA GLY A 408 4.87 -24.15 35.62
C GLY A 408 3.74 -23.71 34.67
N LYS A 409 2.97 -22.67 35.04
CA LYS A 409 1.88 -22.12 34.21
C LYS A 409 2.17 -20.72 33.68
N GLY A 410 3.23 -20.08 34.15
CA GLY A 410 3.58 -18.72 33.77
C GLY A 410 4.48 -18.66 32.54
N GLY A 411 4.93 -17.46 32.20
CA GLY A 411 5.86 -17.24 31.09
C GLY A 411 5.19 -16.64 29.87
N GLU A 412 5.78 -15.55 29.36
CA GLU A 412 5.26 -14.79 28.23
C GLU A 412 6.32 -14.67 27.15
N SER A 413 5.89 -14.69 25.88
CA SER A 413 6.79 -14.44 24.76
C SER A 413 7.18 -12.96 24.71
N ILE A 414 8.18 -12.63 23.90
CA ILE A 414 8.57 -11.23 23.66
C ILE A 414 7.47 -10.37 23.03
N TRP A 415 6.45 -10.99 22.43
CA TRP A 415 5.35 -10.32 21.75
C TRP A 415 4.11 -10.15 22.66
N GLY A 416 4.19 -10.58 23.93
CA GLY A 416 3.07 -10.57 24.87
C GLY A 416 1.91 -11.50 24.49
N LYS A 417 2.07 -12.31 23.44
CA LYS A 417 1.09 -13.29 22.95
C LYS A 417 1.78 -14.60 22.58
N PRO A 418 1.11 -15.75 22.71
CA PRO A 418 1.69 -17.02 22.26
C PRO A 418 2.00 -17.01 20.76
N PHE A 419 3.04 -17.74 20.35
CA PHE A 419 3.46 -17.82 18.95
C PHE A 419 3.34 -19.24 18.37
N ALA A 420 3.33 -19.31 17.03
CA ALA A 420 3.10 -20.53 16.27
C ALA A 420 4.21 -21.56 16.43
N ASP A 421 3.86 -22.85 16.31
CA ASP A 421 4.84 -23.95 16.25
C ASP A 421 5.62 -23.96 14.93
N GLU A 422 6.93 -24.18 15.00
CA GLU A 422 7.86 -24.27 13.87
C GLU A 422 8.41 -25.70 13.78
N VAL A 423 7.59 -26.63 13.30
CA VAL A 423 7.95 -28.06 13.21
C VAL A 423 8.59 -28.39 11.86
N ASN A 424 9.74 -29.08 11.89
CA ASN A 424 10.47 -29.50 10.69
C ASN A 424 10.92 -30.95 10.81
N SER A 425 10.91 -31.71 9.71
CA SER A 425 11.38 -33.11 9.69
C SER A 425 12.88 -33.25 9.99
N LYS A 426 13.67 -32.19 9.81
CA LYS A 426 15.11 -32.18 10.12
C LYS A 426 15.40 -32.11 11.62
N LEU A 427 14.52 -31.49 12.41
CA LEU A 427 14.68 -31.32 13.85
C LEU A 427 13.69 -32.22 14.57
N LEU A 428 14.19 -33.39 14.98
CA LEU A 428 13.43 -34.37 15.74
C LEU A 428 13.96 -34.43 17.17
N HIS A 429 13.13 -34.92 18.09
CA HIS A 429 13.48 -35.16 19.48
C HIS A 429 14.33 -36.44 19.63
N SER A 430 15.42 -36.52 18.86
CA SER A 430 16.35 -37.65 18.82
C SER A 430 17.67 -37.21 19.43
N GLY A 431 18.05 -37.85 20.53
CA GLY A 431 19.28 -37.56 21.25
C GLY A 431 19.04 -36.91 22.61
N ARG A 432 20.07 -36.98 23.45
CA ARG A 432 20.14 -36.25 24.72
C ARG A 432 20.59 -34.81 24.43
N GLY A 433 20.01 -33.85 25.14
CA GLY A 433 20.37 -32.44 25.02
C GLY A 433 19.57 -31.66 24.00
N VAL A 434 18.57 -32.25 23.34
CA VAL A 434 17.67 -31.49 22.45
C VAL A 434 16.86 -30.48 23.27
N VAL A 435 16.80 -29.24 22.80
CA VAL A 435 16.10 -28.12 23.45
C VAL A 435 14.85 -27.77 22.65
N SER A 436 13.70 -27.67 23.33
CA SER A 436 12.41 -27.48 22.68
C SER A 436 11.46 -26.61 23.49
N MET A 437 10.54 -25.93 22.81
CA MET A 437 9.54 -25.07 23.47
C MET A 437 8.45 -25.89 24.14
N ALA A 438 8.09 -25.51 25.37
CA ALA A 438 6.90 -26.04 26.05
C ALA A 438 5.66 -25.29 25.55
N ASN A 439 4.56 -26.02 25.36
CA ASN A 439 3.27 -25.48 24.92
C ASN A 439 2.11 -26.17 25.66
N SER A 440 0.92 -25.55 25.60
CA SER A 440 -0.32 -26.09 26.18
C SER A 440 -1.32 -26.53 25.11
N GLY A 441 -0.83 -26.76 23.89
CA GLY A 441 -1.62 -27.02 22.69
C GLY A 441 -0.97 -26.40 21.45
N PRO A 442 -1.52 -26.65 20.25
CA PRO A 442 -0.96 -26.14 19.00
C PRO A 442 -0.85 -24.60 19.02
N HIS A 443 0.30 -24.08 18.59
CA HIS A 443 0.58 -22.66 18.42
C HIS A 443 0.50 -21.83 19.73
N THR A 444 0.85 -22.42 20.87
CA THR A 444 0.80 -21.75 22.18
C THR A 444 2.17 -21.58 22.84
N ASN A 445 3.23 -21.37 22.05
CA ASN A 445 4.57 -21.20 22.59
C ASN A 445 4.72 -19.86 23.35
N GLY A 446 5.37 -19.90 24.52
CA GLY A 446 5.62 -18.75 25.38
C GLY A 446 7.12 -18.54 25.65
N SER A 447 7.53 -18.48 26.93
CA SER A 447 8.94 -18.43 27.35
C SER A 447 9.49 -19.78 27.83
N GLN A 448 8.61 -20.72 28.16
CA GLN A 448 9.00 -22.00 28.76
C GLN A 448 9.64 -22.92 27.73
N PHE A 449 10.70 -23.61 28.15
CA PHE A 449 11.42 -24.58 27.34
C PHE A 449 11.83 -25.79 28.17
N PHE A 450 12.12 -26.89 27.49
CA PHE A 450 12.63 -28.10 28.12
C PHE A 450 13.82 -28.66 27.37
N ILE A 451 14.67 -29.38 28.11
CA ILE A 451 15.86 -30.08 27.60
C ILE A 451 15.65 -31.58 27.81
N LEU A 452 15.88 -32.37 26.77
CA LEU A 452 15.72 -33.81 26.83
C LEU A 452 16.91 -34.50 27.49
N TYR A 453 16.63 -35.45 28.38
CA TYR A 453 17.64 -36.40 28.89
C TYR A 453 17.82 -37.61 27.98
N LYS A 454 16.77 -37.98 27.23
CA LYS A 454 16.73 -39.10 26.30
C LYS A 454 15.85 -38.77 25.09
N SER A 455 16.07 -39.45 23.97
CA SER A 455 15.22 -39.34 22.78
C SER A 455 13.74 -39.58 23.11
N ALA A 456 12.86 -38.72 22.60
CA ALA A 456 11.44 -38.71 22.87
C ALA A 456 10.62 -38.55 21.58
N ASN A 457 10.52 -39.63 20.79
CA ASN A 457 9.86 -39.59 19.48
C ASN A 457 8.37 -39.20 19.51
N HIS A 458 7.69 -39.37 20.65
CA HIS A 458 6.26 -39.04 20.81
C HIS A 458 5.98 -37.52 20.89
N LEU A 459 7.03 -36.71 21.06
CA LEU A 459 6.98 -35.24 21.07
C LEU A 459 7.22 -34.63 19.67
N ASN A 460 7.65 -35.44 18.71
CA ASN A 460 7.86 -35.00 17.33
C ASN A 460 6.59 -34.38 16.75
N TYR A 461 6.74 -33.27 16.04
CA TYR A 461 5.66 -32.48 15.44
C TYR A 461 4.64 -31.88 16.42
N LYS A 462 4.87 -31.97 17.74
CA LYS A 462 4.04 -31.32 18.77
C LYS A 462 4.74 -30.13 19.41
N HIS A 463 6.05 -30.24 19.60
CA HIS A 463 6.88 -29.19 20.19
C HIS A 463 7.89 -28.69 19.17
N THR A 464 8.13 -27.37 19.21
CA THR A 464 9.13 -26.72 18.37
C THR A 464 10.51 -27.00 18.92
N VAL A 465 11.31 -27.77 18.18
CA VAL A 465 12.73 -27.97 18.46
C VAL A 465 13.49 -26.78 17.87
N PHE A 466 14.23 -26.06 18.70
CA PHE A 466 14.94 -24.84 18.27
C PHE A 466 16.43 -24.84 18.60
N GLY A 467 16.94 -25.85 19.30
CA GLY A 467 18.36 -25.96 19.61
C GLY A 467 18.78 -27.30 20.22
N GLU A 468 20.07 -27.41 20.49
CA GLU A 468 20.68 -28.58 21.13
C GLU A 468 21.82 -28.17 22.07
N VAL A 469 22.02 -28.94 23.14
CA VAL A 469 23.11 -28.75 24.10
C VAL A 469 24.38 -29.36 23.50
N VAL A 470 25.31 -28.49 23.10
CA VAL A 470 26.61 -28.87 22.53
C VAL A 470 27.71 -29.01 23.58
N GLY A 471 27.54 -28.37 24.74
CA GLY A 471 28.50 -28.42 25.84
C GLY A 471 27.79 -28.40 27.20
N GLY A 472 28.38 -29.04 28.21
CA GLY A 472 27.76 -29.13 29.55
C GLY A 472 26.88 -30.37 29.76
N LEU A 473 27.01 -31.41 28.93
CA LEU A 473 26.27 -32.67 29.11
C LEU A 473 26.53 -33.33 30.49
N THR A 474 27.69 -33.09 31.08
CA THR A 474 28.03 -33.51 32.45
C THR A 474 27.16 -32.80 33.49
N ALA A 475 26.96 -31.47 33.35
CA ALA A 475 26.05 -30.71 34.21
C ALA A 475 24.61 -31.21 34.06
N LEU A 476 24.17 -31.46 32.82
CA LEU A 476 22.86 -32.05 32.56
C LEU A 476 22.69 -33.44 33.21
N ALA A 477 23.74 -34.26 33.25
CA ALA A 477 23.72 -35.55 33.94
C ALA A 477 23.71 -35.42 35.48
N VAL A 478 24.27 -34.35 36.05
CA VAL A 478 24.16 -34.05 37.48
C VAL A 478 22.74 -33.58 37.82
N MET A 479 22.16 -32.70 37.00
CA MET A 479 20.78 -32.21 37.16
C MET A 479 19.75 -33.34 37.12
N GLU A 480 19.98 -34.36 36.29
CA GLU A 480 19.10 -35.55 36.21
C GLU A 480 19.10 -36.40 37.49
N LYS A 481 20.22 -36.43 38.22
CA LYS A 481 20.36 -37.26 39.43
C LYS A 481 19.65 -36.65 40.65
N VAL A 482 19.28 -35.37 40.59
CA VAL A 482 18.58 -34.68 41.67
C VAL A 482 17.26 -35.42 41.99
N PRO A 483 16.94 -35.69 43.27
CA PRO A 483 15.67 -36.30 43.65
C PRO A 483 14.51 -35.30 43.46
N VAL A 484 13.35 -35.83 43.07
CA VAL A 484 12.14 -35.06 42.74
C VAL A 484 10.99 -35.46 43.66
N ASP A 485 10.04 -34.55 43.85
CA ASP A 485 8.79 -34.80 44.58
C ASP A 485 7.72 -35.49 43.72
N ASP A 486 6.54 -35.72 44.30
CA ASP A 486 5.39 -36.34 43.62
C ASP A 486 4.80 -35.46 42.49
N SER A 487 5.15 -34.17 42.43
CA SER A 487 4.77 -33.21 41.37
C SER A 487 5.88 -33.01 40.33
N ASP A 488 6.84 -33.94 40.24
CA ASP A 488 8.03 -33.87 39.38
C ASP A 488 8.95 -32.66 39.67
N ARG A 489 8.83 -31.99 40.82
CA ARG A 489 9.63 -30.82 41.17
C ARG A 489 10.93 -31.25 41.87
N PRO A 490 12.11 -30.75 41.44
CA PRO A 490 13.37 -31.02 42.13
C PRO A 490 13.36 -30.58 43.58
N LEU A 491 13.82 -31.45 44.49
CA LEU A 491 13.98 -31.13 45.92
C LEU A 491 15.10 -30.11 46.15
N GLU A 492 16.19 -30.24 45.38
CA GLU A 492 17.24 -29.23 45.32
C GLU A 492 16.92 -28.24 44.20
N GLU A 493 16.92 -26.94 44.52
CA GLU A 493 16.57 -25.91 43.56
C GLU A 493 17.65 -25.75 42.46
N ILE A 494 17.29 -26.21 41.26
CA ILE A 494 18.09 -25.99 40.06
C ILE A 494 17.66 -24.65 39.44
N LYS A 495 18.57 -23.67 39.42
CA LYS A 495 18.29 -22.33 38.87
C LYS A 495 19.32 -21.87 37.85
N ILE A 496 18.86 -21.03 36.93
CA ILE A 496 19.69 -20.27 36.00
C ILE A 496 20.15 -19.01 36.75
N LYS A 497 21.46 -18.83 36.92
CA LYS A 497 22.05 -17.66 37.58
C LYS A 497 22.11 -16.47 36.64
N SER A 498 22.65 -16.70 35.45
CA SER A 498 22.78 -15.70 34.40
C SER A 498 22.87 -16.38 33.03
N VAL A 499 22.65 -15.61 31.97
CA VAL A 499 22.78 -16.07 30.59
C VAL A 499 23.78 -15.21 29.83
N SER A 500 24.72 -15.88 29.17
CA SER A 500 25.74 -15.25 28.31
C SER A 500 25.47 -15.60 26.85
N ILE A 501 25.39 -14.61 25.97
CA ILE A 501 25.15 -14.81 24.54
C ILE A 501 26.46 -14.63 23.80
N PHE A 502 26.93 -15.68 23.11
CA PHE A 502 28.19 -15.64 22.37
C PHE A 502 28.00 -15.18 20.93
N VAL A 503 26.96 -15.68 20.28
CA VAL A 503 26.66 -15.36 18.87
C VAL A 503 25.18 -15.07 18.74
N ASN A 504 24.86 -13.84 18.37
CA ASN A 504 23.50 -13.42 18.06
C ASN A 504 23.35 -13.22 16.53
N PRO A 505 22.75 -14.17 15.81
CA PRO A 505 22.63 -14.11 14.35
C PRO A 505 21.62 -13.06 13.86
N TYR A 506 20.84 -12.44 14.74
CA TYR A 506 19.85 -11.44 14.38
C TYR A 506 20.44 -10.02 14.31
N LEU A 507 21.55 -9.76 15.00
CA LEU A 507 22.17 -8.43 15.05
C LEU A 507 23.09 -8.17 13.85
N GLU A 508 23.78 -9.19 13.37
CA GLU A 508 24.66 -9.06 12.21
C GLU A 508 23.83 -8.98 10.92
N PRO A 509 24.04 -7.97 10.07
CA PRO A 509 23.56 -8.03 8.69
C PRO A 509 24.26 -9.21 8.00
N ASP A 510 23.50 -9.98 7.22
CA ASP A 510 24.08 -11.04 6.41
C ASP A 510 24.93 -10.34 5.33
N GLU A 511 26.19 -10.77 5.13
CA GLU A 511 27.13 -10.14 4.17
C GLU A 511 26.51 -10.06 2.77
N GLU A 512 25.72 -11.07 2.38
CA GLU A 512 24.95 -11.11 1.14
C GLU A 512 23.90 -9.99 1.00
N GLU A 513 23.29 -9.55 2.11
CA GLU A 513 22.32 -8.45 2.12
C GLU A 513 23.03 -7.09 2.02
N GLU A 514 24.24 -6.97 2.56
CA GLU A 514 25.05 -5.76 2.37
C GLU A 514 25.48 -5.62 0.92
N ASP A 515 25.87 -6.72 0.27
CA ASP A 515 26.30 -6.70 -1.12
C ASP A 515 25.14 -6.45 -2.09
N LYS A 516 23.97 -7.08 -1.88
CA LYS A 516 22.75 -6.76 -2.64
C LYS A 516 22.32 -5.30 -2.48
N ASN A 517 22.37 -4.75 -1.26
CA ASN A 517 22.04 -3.34 -1.04
C ASN A 517 23.03 -2.39 -1.73
N LYS A 518 24.30 -2.79 -1.89
CA LYS A 518 25.29 -2.02 -2.65
C LYS A 518 24.99 -2.09 -4.16
N GLU A 519 24.69 -3.27 -4.70
CA GLU A 519 24.29 -3.45 -6.11
C GLU A 519 23.01 -2.67 -6.44
N ASP A 520 21.99 -2.73 -5.58
CA ASP A 520 20.73 -1.99 -5.75
C ASP A 520 20.95 -0.46 -5.74
N LYS A 521 21.85 0.05 -4.89
CA LYS A 521 22.22 1.48 -4.92
C LYS A 521 22.92 1.86 -6.22
N GLN A 522 23.84 1.01 -6.68
CA GLN A 522 24.60 1.25 -7.90
C GLN A 522 23.70 1.33 -9.15
N THR A 523 22.68 0.46 -9.23
CA THR A 523 21.72 0.48 -10.35
C THR A 523 20.79 1.70 -10.33
N VAL A 524 20.37 2.17 -9.15
CA VAL A 524 19.55 3.39 -9.02
C VAL A 524 20.32 4.65 -9.40
N ASP A 525 21.60 4.72 -9.04
CA ASP A 525 22.47 5.84 -9.43
C ASP A 525 22.69 5.86 -10.96
N GLU A 526 22.92 4.69 -11.59
CA GLU A 526 23.04 4.58 -13.05
C GLU A 526 21.76 4.97 -13.82
N ASP A 527 20.58 4.70 -13.27
CA ASP A 527 19.30 5.08 -13.88
C ASP A 527 19.01 6.58 -13.72
N ASN A 528 19.38 7.18 -12.58
CA ASN A 528 19.29 8.64 -12.38
C ASN A 528 20.24 9.40 -13.31
N ASP A 529 21.45 8.88 -13.54
CA ASP A 529 22.43 9.49 -14.46
C ASP A 529 21.95 9.47 -15.93
N LYS A 530 21.18 8.44 -16.33
CA LYS A 530 20.57 8.37 -17.67
C LYS A 530 19.40 9.36 -17.85
N VAL A 531 18.69 9.71 -16.78
CA VAL A 531 17.58 10.68 -16.83
C VAL A 531 18.10 12.12 -17.03
N GLY A 532 19.34 12.42 -16.64
CA GLY A 532 19.96 13.74 -16.79
C GLY A 532 20.34 14.15 -18.22
N SER A 533 20.43 13.22 -19.17
CA SER A 533 20.95 13.52 -20.52
C SER A 533 19.88 13.86 -21.58
N TRP A 534 18.59 13.81 -21.25
CA TRP A 534 17.50 14.05 -22.21
C TRP A 534 16.86 15.45 -22.13
N TYR A 535 17.17 16.24 -21.10
CA TYR A 535 16.71 17.63 -20.97
C TYR A 535 17.87 18.58 -20.67
N SER A 536 18.80 18.70 -21.62
CA SER A 536 19.66 19.88 -21.68
C SER A 536 18.95 20.97 -22.47
N ASN A 537 18.47 21.97 -21.73
CA ASN A 537 17.75 23.16 -22.15
C ASN A 537 18.50 23.95 -23.25
N PRO A 538 17.89 24.27 -24.41
CA PRO A 538 18.52 25.13 -25.41
C PRO A 538 18.17 26.59 -25.13
N GLY A 539 18.96 27.30 -24.32
CA GLY A 539 18.72 28.73 -24.18
C GLY A 539 19.41 29.40 -23.01
N THR A 540 20.74 29.52 -23.05
CA THR A 540 21.50 30.66 -22.51
C THR A 540 22.98 30.47 -22.88
N GLY A 541 23.36 30.94 -24.06
CA GLY A 541 24.76 31.07 -24.48
C GLY A 541 25.10 32.54 -24.62
N SER A 542 25.85 33.07 -23.65
CA SER A 542 26.50 34.37 -23.70
C SER A 542 27.47 34.46 -24.88
N THR A 543 27.38 35.59 -25.58
CA THR A 543 28.26 36.09 -26.65
C THR A 543 29.74 36.07 -26.29
N GLU A 544 30.60 35.58 -27.20
CA GLU A 544 31.63 36.38 -27.89
C GLU A 544 32.33 35.59 -29.03
N THR A 545 32.19 36.15 -30.25
CA THR A 545 33.06 36.20 -31.46
C THR A 545 34.09 35.08 -31.76
N ALA A 546 34.28 34.57 -32.99
CA ALA A 546 34.31 35.29 -34.27
C ALA A 546 34.11 34.41 -35.53
N ALA A 547 33.55 35.08 -36.55
CA ALA A 547 33.87 35.04 -37.99
C ALA A 547 33.27 33.99 -38.94
N ALA A 548 32.71 34.55 -40.02
CA ALA A 548 32.48 34.02 -41.38
C ALA A 548 31.15 33.31 -41.70
N SER A 549 30.16 34.16 -42.00
CA SER A 549 29.29 34.14 -43.20
C SER A 549 28.57 32.84 -43.60
N GLY A 550 27.24 32.89 -43.44
CA GLY A 550 26.35 32.82 -44.61
C GLY A 550 25.87 31.45 -45.09
N GLY A 551 24.80 30.95 -44.46
CA GLY A 551 23.64 30.44 -45.20
C GLY A 551 23.68 29.02 -45.75
N GLY A 552 22.96 28.12 -45.06
CA GLY A 552 22.12 27.12 -45.72
C GLY A 552 22.57 25.65 -45.67
N ARG A 553 21.83 24.87 -44.85
CA ARG A 553 21.62 23.40 -44.93
C ARG A 553 22.81 22.51 -44.57
N VAL A 554 22.68 21.76 -43.47
CA VAL A 554 23.44 20.51 -43.27
C VAL A 554 22.48 19.37 -42.93
N GLY A 555 22.09 18.66 -43.99
CA GLY A 555 21.67 17.27 -43.95
C GLY A 555 22.51 16.51 -44.97
N LYS A 556 23.75 16.15 -44.59
CA LYS A 556 24.67 15.33 -45.40
C LYS A 556 25.04 14.06 -44.62
N TYR A 557 24.14 13.09 -44.65
CA TYR A 557 24.50 11.67 -44.68
C TYR A 557 23.66 10.97 -45.76
N LEU A 558 23.84 11.44 -47.00
CA LEU A 558 23.64 10.65 -48.21
C LEU A 558 24.93 10.78 -49.02
N LYS A 559 25.70 9.70 -49.11
CA LYS A 559 26.79 9.59 -50.10
C LYS A 559 26.15 9.22 -51.43
N THR A 560 26.14 10.18 -52.36
CA THR A 560 25.88 9.96 -53.78
C THR A 560 26.97 9.03 -54.35
N ALA A 561 26.55 8.05 -55.14
CA ALA A 561 27.43 7.17 -55.87
C ALA A 561 28.43 7.97 -56.74
N ARG A 562 29.71 7.63 -56.66
CA ARG A 562 30.67 7.89 -57.74
C ARG A 562 30.58 6.72 -58.71
N SER A 563 29.91 6.93 -59.84
CA SER A 563 30.18 6.17 -61.05
C SER A 563 31.31 6.88 -61.80
N SER A 564 32.44 6.19 -61.94
CA SER A 564 33.46 6.47 -62.95
C SER A 564 32.84 6.38 -64.33
N ALA A 565 33.04 7.40 -65.16
CA ALA A 565 32.92 7.28 -66.60
C ALA A 565 34.34 7.28 -67.18
N GLU A 566 34.75 6.18 -67.81
CA GLU A 566 35.64 6.23 -68.97
C GLU A 566 35.45 5.02 -69.88
N ALA A 567 35.20 5.35 -71.16
CA ALA A 567 35.55 4.66 -72.40
C ALA A 567 34.85 3.35 -72.89
N ALA A 568 34.28 3.52 -74.10
CA ALA A 568 34.09 2.57 -75.21
C ALA A 568 32.97 1.52 -75.09
N ALA A 569 32.18 1.18 -76.12
CA ALA A 569 31.85 1.69 -77.45
C ALA A 569 30.73 0.75 -77.99
N VAL A 570 29.92 1.21 -78.98
CA VAL A 570 29.23 0.39 -80.01
C VAL A 570 28.01 -0.45 -79.53
N VAL A 571 26.84 -0.60 -80.16
CA VAL A 571 26.14 -0.15 -81.40
C VAL A 571 24.68 -0.63 -81.22
N VAL A 572 23.67 0.26 -81.31
CA VAL A 572 22.57 0.29 -82.32
C VAL A 572 21.32 -0.59 -82.05
N THR A 573 20.15 0.04 -82.26
CA THR A 573 18.80 -0.50 -82.63
C THR A 573 18.00 -1.32 -81.60
N ASP A 574 16.67 -1.24 -81.47
CA ASP A 574 15.60 -0.52 -82.18
C ASP A 574 14.30 -0.60 -81.32
N MET A 575 13.33 0.25 -81.68
CA MET A 575 11.86 0.20 -81.54
C MET A 575 11.20 -1.03 -80.84
N GLY A 576 10.07 -0.94 -80.15
CA GLY A 576 8.98 0.04 -80.19
C GLY A 576 7.67 -0.63 -79.76
N SER A 577 6.90 0.13 -78.98
CA SER A 577 5.45 0.31 -79.09
C SER A 577 4.43 -0.78 -78.70
N ASP A 578 3.51 -0.29 -77.85
CA ASP A 578 2.05 -0.44 -77.90
C ASP A 578 1.33 -1.68 -77.33
N ALA A 579 0.67 -1.39 -76.20
CA ALA A 579 -0.78 -1.33 -76.04
C ALA A 579 -1.63 -2.62 -75.94
N ASN A 580 -2.43 -2.59 -74.86
CA ASN A 580 -3.84 -2.96 -74.73
C ASN A 580 -4.30 -4.43 -74.56
N VAL A 581 -4.92 -4.64 -73.38
CA VAL A 581 -6.30 -5.15 -73.16
C VAL A 581 -6.63 -6.60 -73.59
N SER A 582 -6.94 -7.45 -72.60
CA SER A 582 -8.30 -8.01 -72.35
C SER A 582 -8.32 -9.40 -71.66
N THR A 583 -9.18 -9.50 -70.65
CA THR A 583 -10.04 -10.63 -70.19
C THR A 583 -9.69 -12.10 -70.51
N LYS A 584 -9.81 -13.00 -69.50
CA LYS A 584 -10.67 -14.22 -69.56
C LYS A 584 -10.78 -15.03 -68.24
N LYS A 585 -11.74 -15.96 -68.28
CA LYS A 585 -12.57 -16.61 -67.24
C LYS A 585 -11.96 -17.81 -66.48
N ARG A 586 -12.52 -18.02 -65.26
CA ARG A 586 -12.90 -19.25 -64.48
C ARG A 586 -12.18 -20.60 -64.71
N LYS A 587 -11.90 -21.29 -63.58
CA LYS A 587 -12.26 -22.71 -63.37
C LYS A 587 -12.42 -23.07 -61.88
N VAL A 588 -13.39 -23.93 -61.59
CA VAL A 588 -13.72 -24.55 -60.29
C VAL A 588 -13.03 -25.91 -60.20
N GLY A 589 -12.53 -26.28 -59.01
CA GLY A 589 -12.08 -27.63 -58.68
C GLY A 589 -12.38 -27.93 -57.21
N VAL A 590 -13.13 -29.00 -56.97
CA VAL A 590 -13.55 -29.54 -55.67
C VAL A 590 -12.55 -30.63 -55.25
N SER A 591 -12.15 -30.67 -53.98
CA SER A 591 -11.70 -31.91 -53.33
C SER A 591 -11.85 -31.82 -51.81
N ASN A 592 -12.60 -32.79 -51.28
CA ASN A 592 -12.81 -33.10 -49.86
C ASN A 592 -11.49 -33.41 -49.13
N VAL A 593 -11.32 -32.88 -47.92
CA VAL A 593 -10.63 -33.58 -46.81
C VAL A 593 -11.31 -33.22 -45.48
N GLU A 594 -11.58 -34.26 -44.72
CA GLU A 594 -12.38 -34.41 -43.51
C GLU A 594 -11.67 -33.85 -42.26
N PHE A 595 -12.38 -33.11 -41.40
CA PHE A 595 -11.87 -32.56 -40.14
C PHE A 595 -12.06 -33.54 -38.97
N LYS A 596 -11.00 -33.77 -38.17
CA LYS A 596 -11.09 -34.51 -36.90
C LYS A 596 -11.39 -33.58 -35.72
N ASN A 597 -12.18 -34.13 -34.80
CA ASN A 597 -12.90 -33.52 -33.68
C ASN A 597 -11.98 -33.14 -32.49
N PHE A 598 -12.23 -32.00 -31.84
CA PHE A 598 -11.47 -31.46 -30.70
C PHE A 598 -12.33 -31.40 -29.44
N SER A 599 -12.76 -32.55 -28.91
CA SER A 599 -13.63 -32.63 -27.74
C SER A 599 -12.89 -32.91 -26.42
N SER A 600 -11.70 -32.34 -26.24
CA SER A 600 -11.06 -32.26 -24.92
C SER A 600 -10.00 -31.16 -24.92
N TRP A 601 -10.42 -29.92 -24.74
CA TRP A 601 -9.58 -28.91 -24.11
C TRP A 601 -10.42 -28.02 -23.19
#